data_AF-A0A7X7BAB3-F1
#
_entry.id   AF-A0A7X7BAB3-F1
#
_cell.length_a   1.000
_cell.length_b   1.000
_cell.length_c   1.000
_cell.angle_alpha   90.00
_cell.angle_beta   90.00
_cell.angle_gamma   90.00
#
_symmetry.space_group_name_H-M   'P 1'
#
loop_
_entity.id
_entity.type
_entity.pdbx_description
1 polymer ?
#
loop_
_entity_poly.entity_id
_entity_poly.type
_entity_poly.pdbx_seq_one_letter_code
_entity_poly.pdbx_strand_id
1 'polypeptide(L)'
;GFAFAPLPAANHAVSLVLFSTLQTAVFILRLWTVYLLVRLITPPFRSTRASEALAFFVRPFSYVPAMLQPFALLALHGVLAFTLTHACVLTQSPMPDADRPLNPFIAGPLYAQFLKTCWLAVLSFSDGLMFLTRGLFVLIVANFGAALLQARGAAVICSEGVDLLLGRFARRGGTGMGFDFTPLIFFFVADLLYTSIGRILLQLMHTPFLN
;
A
#
# COMPACT_ATOMS: atom_id res chain seq x y z
N GLY A 1 3.99 -8.45 9.35
CA GLY A 1 4.33 -8.12 7.96
C GLY A 1 5.74 -8.58 7.67
N PHE A 2 6.14 -8.65 6.40
CA PHE A 2 7.52 -8.96 6.02
C PHE A 2 8.30 -7.67 5.86
N ALA A 3 9.49 -7.61 6.47
CA ALA A 3 10.40 -6.48 6.34
C ALA A 3 11.68 -6.93 5.61
N PHE A 4 12.10 -6.16 4.62
CA PHE A 4 13.33 -6.39 3.88
C PHE A 4 14.39 -5.35 4.26
N ALA A 5 15.64 -5.76 4.25
CA ALA A 5 16.82 -4.92 4.45
C ALA A 5 17.84 -5.11 3.32
N PRO A 6 18.72 -4.12 3.09
CA PRO A 6 19.80 -4.25 2.13
C PRO A 6 20.65 -5.50 2.40
N LEU A 7 21.11 -6.16 1.33
CA LEU A 7 21.99 -7.31 1.44
C LEU A 7 23.35 -6.88 2.04
N PRO A 8 23.92 -7.58 3.03
CA PRO A 8 25.30 -7.35 3.43
C PRO A 8 26.21 -7.68 2.24
N ALA A 9 26.77 -6.64 1.62
CA ALA A 9 27.60 -6.73 0.42
C ALA A 9 28.96 -6.09 0.68
N ALA A 10 30.01 -6.59 0.00
CA ALA A 10 31.35 -6.02 0.07
C ALA A 10 31.37 -4.52 -0.28
N ASN A 11 30.49 -4.09 -1.19
CA ASN A 11 30.21 -2.67 -1.44
C ASN A 11 28.84 -2.28 -0.86
N HIS A 12 28.86 -1.73 0.35
CA HIS A 12 27.64 -1.35 1.08
C HIS A 12 26.83 -0.25 0.36
N ALA A 13 27.50 0.69 -0.31
CA ALA A 13 26.83 1.79 -1.02
C ALA A 13 25.95 1.28 -2.17
N VAL A 14 26.43 0.31 -2.95
CA VAL A 14 25.66 -0.29 -4.05
C VAL A 14 24.41 -1.00 -3.52
N SER A 15 24.54 -1.74 -2.43
CA SER A 15 23.42 -2.43 -1.78
C SER A 15 22.36 -1.44 -1.26
N LEU A 16 22.79 -0.33 -0.65
CA LEU A 16 21.90 0.74 -0.20
C LEU A 16 21.16 1.41 -1.37
N VAL A 17 21.87 1.78 -2.44
CA VAL A 17 21.25 2.44 -3.61
C VAL A 17 20.21 1.52 -4.26
N LEU A 18 20.53 0.23 -4.43
CA LEU A 18 19.59 -0.76 -4.95
C LEU A 18 18.36 -0.86 -4.05
N PHE A 19 18.56 -1.01 -2.74
CA PHE A 19 17.47 -1.12 -1.77
C PHE A 19 16.59 0.13 -1.77
N SER A 20 17.17 1.33 -1.73
CA SER A 20 16.43 2.59 -1.81
C SER A 20 15.62 2.69 -3.10
N THR A 21 16.19 2.28 -4.24
CA THR A 21 15.49 2.27 -5.53
C THR A 21 14.28 1.32 -5.50
N LEU A 22 14.45 0.12 -4.94
CA LEU A 22 13.35 -0.84 -4.77
C LEU A 22 12.26 -0.30 -3.82
N GLN A 23 12.64 0.36 -2.72
CA GLN A 23 11.68 1.00 -1.81
C GLN A 23 10.92 2.15 -2.48
N THR A 24 11.58 2.95 -3.33
CA THR A 24 10.91 3.96 -4.15
C THR A 24 9.92 3.32 -5.11
N ALA A 25 10.27 2.21 -5.76
CA ALA A 25 9.36 1.47 -6.62
C ALA A 25 8.15 0.90 -5.84
N VAL A 26 8.36 0.34 -4.63
CA VAL A 26 7.26 -0.08 -3.73
C VAL A 26 6.32 1.07 -3.45
N PHE A 27 6.86 2.25 -3.12
CA PHE A 27 6.07 3.43 -2.83
C PHE A 27 5.22 3.87 -4.03
N ILE A 28 5.81 3.92 -5.22
CA ILE A 28 5.09 4.29 -6.46
C ILE A 28 3.96 3.29 -6.74
N LEU A 29 4.23 1.98 -6.66
CA LEU A 29 3.19 0.97 -6.88
C LEU A 29 2.06 1.06 -5.86
N ARG A 30 2.37 1.28 -4.58
CA ARG A 30 1.35 1.50 -3.54
C ARG A 30 0.50 2.74 -3.83
N LEU A 31 1.10 3.83 -4.31
CA LEU A 31 0.37 5.03 -4.72
C LEU A 31 -0.58 4.74 -5.89
N TRP A 32 -0.15 3.92 -6.85
CA TRP A 32 -1.00 3.48 -7.96
C TRP A 32 -2.13 2.58 -7.49
N THR A 33 -1.89 1.73 -6.48
CA THR A 33 -2.93 0.91 -5.86
C THR A 33 -3.96 1.75 -5.14
N VAL A 34 -3.52 2.79 -4.43
CA VAL A 34 -4.42 3.78 -3.82
C VAL A 34 -5.29 4.46 -4.87
N TYR A 35 -4.71 4.87 -6.00
CA TYR A 35 -5.49 5.45 -7.09
C TYR A 35 -6.55 4.49 -7.63
N LEU A 36 -6.20 3.21 -7.84
CA LEU A 36 -7.16 2.19 -8.26
C LEU A 36 -8.28 2.03 -7.24
N LEU A 37 -7.95 1.92 -5.95
CA LEU A 37 -8.93 1.82 -4.85
C LEU A 37 -9.86 3.03 -4.82
N VAL A 38 -9.28 4.23 -4.87
CA VAL A 38 -10.00 5.52 -4.90
C VAL A 38 -10.94 5.59 -6.11
N ARG A 39 -10.50 5.14 -7.29
CA ARG A 39 -11.34 5.05 -8.50
C ARG A 39 -12.49 4.04 -8.35
N LEU A 40 -12.28 2.91 -7.66
CA LEU A 40 -13.33 1.91 -7.42
C LEU A 40 -14.40 2.43 -6.46
N ILE A 41 -14.01 3.18 -5.44
CA ILE A 41 -14.93 3.72 -4.43
C ILE A 41 -15.53 5.08 -4.80
N THR A 42 -15.09 5.74 -5.87
CA THR A 42 -15.56 7.11 -6.20
C THR A 42 -16.25 7.15 -7.57
N PRO A 43 -17.47 7.72 -7.69
CA PRO A 43 -18.05 8.10 -9.00
C PRO A 43 -17.15 9.12 -9.71
N PRO A 44 -17.38 9.48 -11.00
CA PRO A 44 -16.52 10.38 -11.74
C PRO A 44 -16.13 11.63 -10.93
N PHE A 45 -14.82 11.84 -10.76
CA PHE A 45 -14.26 12.92 -9.97
C PHE A 45 -14.76 14.27 -10.49
N ARG A 46 -15.17 15.16 -9.59
CA ARG A 46 -14.99 16.60 -9.86
C ARG A 46 -13.48 16.83 -9.83
N SER A 47 -12.93 17.48 -10.85
CA SER A 47 -11.50 17.81 -10.89
C SER A 47 -11.16 18.75 -9.73
N THR A 48 -10.36 18.25 -8.79
CA THR A 48 -9.68 19.02 -7.74
C THR A 48 -8.18 19.01 -8.00
N ARG A 49 -7.43 19.92 -7.36
CA ARG A 49 -5.98 19.98 -7.51
C ARG A 49 -5.32 18.69 -7.02
N ALA A 50 -5.83 18.14 -5.91
CA ALA A 50 -5.41 16.85 -5.40
C ALA A 50 -5.65 15.70 -6.41
N SER A 51 -6.80 15.70 -7.10
CA SER A 51 -7.12 14.68 -8.10
C SER A 51 -6.28 14.79 -9.37
N GLU A 52 -5.95 16.01 -9.80
CA GLU A 52 -5.10 16.28 -10.95
C GLU A 52 -3.64 15.89 -10.66
N ALA A 53 -3.14 16.24 -9.47
CA ALA A 53 -1.81 15.85 -9.03
C ALA A 53 -1.69 14.33 -8.97
N LEU A 54 -2.68 13.64 -8.36
CA LEU A 54 -2.68 12.19 -8.34
C LEU A 54 -2.72 11.63 -9.76
N ALA A 55 -3.64 12.08 -10.61
CA ALA A 55 -3.76 11.63 -12.01
C ALA A 55 -2.46 11.80 -12.81
N PHE A 56 -1.69 12.87 -12.56
CA PHE A 56 -0.37 13.06 -13.16
C PHE A 56 0.63 11.97 -12.71
N PHE A 57 0.69 11.67 -11.40
CA PHE A 57 1.57 10.63 -10.86
C PHE A 57 1.21 9.20 -11.32
N VAL A 58 -0.06 8.93 -11.60
CA VAL A 58 -0.53 7.61 -12.08
C VAL A 58 -0.61 7.52 -13.59
N ARG A 59 -0.23 8.58 -14.31
CA ARG A 59 -0.34 8.63 -15.78
C ARG A 59 0.31 7.45 -16.51
N PRO A 60 1.49 6.94 -16.12
CA PRO A 60 2.07 5.75 -16.76
C PRO A 60 1.15 4.53 -16.68
N PHE A 61 0.45 4.37 -15.56
CA PHE A 61 -0.49 3.27 -15.31
C PHE A 61 -1.85 3.51 -15.97
N SER A 62 -2.28 4.76 -16.11
CA SER A 62 -3.61 5.08 -16.64
C SER A 62 -3.78 4.76 -18.14
N TYR A 63 -2.69 4.55 -18.88
CA TYR A 63 -2.71 4.04 -20.26
C TYR A 63 -3.20 2.60 -20.37
N VAL A 64 -3.16 1.81 -19.29
CA VAL A 64 -3.67 0.43 -19.26
C VAL A 64 -5.22 0.46 -19.26
N PRO A 65 -5.89 -0.39 -20.07
CA PRO A 65 -7.34 -0.49 -20.05
C PRO A 65 -7.88 -0.72 -18.63
N ALA A 66 -8.96 -0.04 -18.27
CA ALA A 66 -9.47 0.00 -16.90
C ALA A 66 -9.75 -1.40 -16.29
N MET A 67 -10.17 -2.36 -17.11
CA MET A 67 -10.41 -3.74 -16.68
C MET A 67 -9.12 -4.53 -16.41
N LEU A 68 -8.01 -4.15 -17.06
CA LEU A 68 -6.70 -4.80 -16.92
C LEU A 68 -5.83 -4.17 -15.84
N GLN A 69 -6.15 -2.95 -15.41
CA GLN A 69 -5.47 -2.23 -14.34
C GLN A 69 -5.22 -3.06 -13.06
N PRO A 70 -6.21 -3.77 -12.46
CA PRO A 70 -5.95 -4.57 -11.26
C PRO A 70 -4.94 -5.70 -11.53
N PHE A 71 -5.03 -6.38 -12.67
CA PHE A 71 -4.14 -7.49 -13.02
C PHE A 71 -2.72 -7.01 -13.34
N ALA A 72 -2.59 -5.91 -14.08
CA ALA A 72 -1.31 -5.28 -14.37
C ALA A 72 -0.61 -4.83 -13.09
N LEU A 73 -1.36 -4.24 -12.17
CA LEU A 73 -0.81 -3.76 -10.90
C LEU A 73 -0.40 -4.93 -10.00
N LEU A 74 -1.22 -5.98 -9.93
CA LEU A 74 -0.86 -7.21 -9.21
C LEU A 74 0.41 -7.85 -9.79
N ALA A 75 0.55 -7.90 -11.13
CA ALA A 75 1.75 -8.41 -11.79
C ALA A 75 2.99 -7.58 -11.43
N LEU A 76 2.89 -6.24 -11.41
CA LEU A 76 3.98 -5.37 -10.99
C LEU A 76 4.37 -5.59 -9.53
N HIS A 77 3.38 -5.74 -8.63
CA HIS A 77 3.63 -6.13 -7.24
C HIS A 77 4.31 -7.50 -7.15
N GLY A 78 3.98 -8.44 -8.04
CA GLY A 78 4.61 -9.76 -8.12
C GLY A 78 6.07 -9.71 -8.56
N VAL A 79 6.36 -8.96 -9.63
CA VAL A 79 7.75 -8.71 -10.07
C VAL A 79 8.54 -8.07 -8.95
N LEU A 80 7.97 -7.07 -8.29
CA LEU A 80 8.66 -6.38 -7.20
C LEU A 80 8.87 -7.28 -5.98
N ALA A 81 7.87 -8.07 -5.59
CA ALA A 81 7.98 -9.06 -4.52
C ALA A 81 9.08 -10.07 -4.81
N PHE A 82 9.13 -10.61 -6.04
CA PHE A 82 10.18 -11.50 -6.50
C PHE A 82 11.57 -10.84 -6.39
N THR A 83 11.73 -9.61 -6.91
CA THR A 83 13.01 -8.91 -6.84
C THR A 83 13.46 -8.66 -5.39
N LEU A 84 12.57 -8.26 -4.49
CA LEU A 84 12.88 -8.08 -3.07
C LEU A 84 13.30 -9.39 -2.41
N THR A 85 12.62 -10.50 -2.70
CA THR A 85 12.98 -11.80 -2.12
C THR A 85 14.34 -12.32 -2.58
N HIS A 86 14.81 -11.92 -3.76
CA HIS A 86 16.10 -12.36 -4.31
C HIS A 86 17.24 -11.36 -4.11
N ALA A 87 16.95 -10.06 -3.96
CA ALA A 87 17.95 -9.00 -3.86
C ALA A 87 18.13 -8.44 -2.44
N CYS A 88 17.27 -8.80 -1.49
CA CYS A 88 17.28 -8.27 -0.12
C CYS A 88 17.24 -9.36 0.94
N VAL A 89 17.55 -9.01 2.19
CA VAL A 89 17.45 -9.91 3.34
C VAL A 89 16.12 -9.69 4.05
N LEU A 90 15.43 -10.76 4.38
CA LEU A 90 14.24 -10.70 5.23
C LEU A 90 14.67 -10.53 6.70
N THR A 91 14.31 -9.42 7.33
CA THR A 91 14.73 -9.08 8.71
C THR A 91 13.68 -9.37 9.77
N GLN A 92 12.41 -9.52 9.37
CA GLN A 92 11.34 -9.96 10.26
C GLN A 92 10.65 -11.16 9.62
N SER A 93 10.99 -12.34 10.12
CA SER A 93 10.12 -13.51 10.00
C SER A 93 9.09 -13.44 11.14
N PRO A 94 7.80 -13.66 10.89
CA PRO A 94 6.78 -13.63 11.94
C PRO A 94 6.90 -14.78 12.97
N MET A 95 7.86 -15.70 12.85
CA MET A 95 8.13 -16.74 13.84
C MET A 95 9.39 -16.43 14.69
N PRO A 96 9.28 -16.40 16.03
CA PRO A 96 10.39 -16.12 16.94
C PRO A 96 11.45 -17.25 17.05
N ASP A 97 11.20 -18.45 16.50
CA ASP A 97 12.02 -19.64 16.75
C ASP A 97 12.91 -20.09 15.57
N ALA A 98 13.09 -19.26 14.54
CA ALA A 98 13.98 -19.59 13.42
C ALA A 98 15.42 -19.13 13.71
N ASP A 99 16.28 -20.08 14.11
CA ASP A 99 17.72 -19.88 14.42
C ASP A 99 18.56 -19.31 13.25
N ARG A 100 18.00 -19.23 12.05
CA ARG A 100 18.62 -18.58 10.88
C ARG A 100 17.55 -17.83 10.07
N PRO A 101 17.87 -16.66 9.49
CA PRO A 101 17.00 -15.96 8.55
C PRO A 101 16.96 -16.71 7.22
N LEU A 102 16.33 -17.89 7.21
CA LEU A 102 16.08 -18.65 6.00
C LEU A 102 14.87 -18.00 5.34
N ASN A 103 15.07 -17.38 4.18
CA ASN A 103 14.01 -16.69 3.48
C ASN A 103 12.97 -17.74 3.00
N PRO A 104 11.75 -17.75 3.55
CA PRO A 104 10.77 -18.80 3.31
C PRO A 104 10.22 -18.78 1.87
N PHE A 105 10.44 -17.69 1.14
CA PHE A 105 10.00 -17.49 -0.24
C PHE A 105 10.91 -18.14 -1.28
N ILE A 106 12.15 -18.44 -0.91
CA ILE A 106 13.16 -19.09 -1.78
C ILE A 106 13.51 -20.50 -1.30
N ALA A 107 12.85 -20.96 -0.24
CA ALA A 107 13.01 -22.31 0.31
C ALA A 107 11.95 -23.27 -0.25
N GLY A 108 12.31 -24.54 -0.37
CA GLY A 108 11.41 -25.59 -0.84
C GLY A 108 11.30 -25.69 -2.37
N PRO A 109 10.34 -26.48 -2.88
CA PRO A 109 10.19 -26.75 -4.31
C PRO A 109 9.72 -25.51 -5.10
N LEU A 110 10.04 -25.45 -6.41
CA LEU A 110 9.75 -24.29 -7.26
C LEU A 110 8.28 -23.88 -7.27
N TYR A 111 7.34 -24.83 -7.22
CA TYR A 111 5.91 -24.51 -7.16
C TYR A 111 5.54 -23.77 -5.87
N ALA A 112 6.16 -24.14 -4.74
CA ALA A 112 5.89 -23.52 -3.45
C ALA A 112 6.50 -22.11 -3.39
N GLN A 113 7.70 -21.93 -3.95
CA GLN A 113 8.31 -20.60 -4.10
C GLN A 113 7.40 -19.68 -4.91
N PHE A 114 6.95 -20.12 -6.10
CA PHE A 114 6.08 -19.34 -6.97
C PHE A 114 4.76 -18.95 -6.26
N LEU A 115 4.14 -19.92 -5.57
CA LEU A 115 2.89 -19.68 -4.84
C LEU A 115 3.07 -18.70 -3.68
N LYS A 116 4.15 -18.84 -2.90
CA LYS A 116 4.47 -17.91 -1.81
C LYS A 116 4.77 -16.51 -2.34
N THR A 117 5.45 -16.38 -3.48
CA THR A 117 5.66 -15.08 -4.15
C THR A 117 4.34 -14.49 -4.65
N CYS A 118 3.41 -15.29 -5.17
CA CYS A 118 2.06 -14.82 -5.50
C CYS A 118 1.33 -14.29 -4.26
N TRP A 119 1.38 -14.99 -3.12
CA TRP A 119 0.79 -14.50 -1.86
C TRP A 119 1.44 -13.23 -1.35
N LEU A 120 2.77 -13.12 -1.48
CA LEU A 120 3.49 -11.90 -1.16
C LEU A 120 3.08 -10.73 -2.07
N ALA A 121 2.82 -10.98 -3.36
CA ALA A 121 2.31 -10.00 -4.30
C ALA A 121 0.92 -9.49 -3.90
N VAL A 122 0.01 -10.40 -3.53
CA VAL A 122 -1.34 -10.05 -3.05
C VAL A 122 -1.26 -9.27 -1.74
N LEU A 123 -0.35 -9.63 -0.84
CA LEU A 123 -0.13 -8.89 0.40
C LEU A 123 0.40 -7.47 0.10
N SER A 124 1.39 -7.35 -0.79
CA SER A 124 1.96 -6.06 -1.22
C SER A 124 0.92 -5.16 -1.90
N PHE A 125 0.02 -5.75 -2.70
CA PHE A 125 -1.12 -5.05 -3.27
C PHE A 125 -2.09 -4.60 -2.17
N SER A 126 -2.36 -5.46 -1.20
CA SER A 126 -3.25 -5.16 -0.06
C SER A 126 -2.70 -4.05 0.86
N ASP A 127 -1.38 -3.84 0.90
CA ASP A 127 -0.76 -2.69 1.59
C ASP A 127 -1.26 -1.34 1.05
N GLY A 128 -1.87 -1.30 -0.14
CA GLY A 128 -2.58 -0.12 -0.64
C GLY A 128 -3.71 0.33 0.28
N LEU A 129 -4.41 -0.60 0.94
CA LEU A 129 -5.42 -0.28 1.97
C LEU A 129 -4.78 0.39 3.19
N MET A 130 -3.64 -0.14 3.64
CA MET A 130 -2.89 0.44 4.76
C MET A 130 -2.31 1.82 4.41
N PHE A 131 -1.85 2.01 3.17
CA PHE A 131 -1.39 3.30 2.68
C PHE A 131 -2.52 4.31 2.61
N LEU A 132 -3.70 3.89 2.15
CA LEU A 132 -4.92 4.69 2.10
C LEU A 132 -5.35 5.17 3.50
N THR A 133 -5.41 4.27 4.49
CA THR A 133 -5.80 4.63 5.87
C THR A 133 -4.77 5.52 6.56
N ARG A 134 -3.47 5.20 6.44
CA ARG A 134 -2.40 6.03 7.00
C ARG A 134 -2.32 7.40 6.33
N GLY A 135 -2.49 7.44 5.01
CA GLY A 135 -2.53 8.68 4.23
C GLY A 135 -3.68 9.57 4.67
N LEU A 136 -4.88 9.01 4.86
CA LEU A 136 -6.03 9.73 5.40
C LEU A 136 -5.74 10.32 6.79
N PHE A 137 -5.15 9.53 7.70
CA PHE A 137 -4.79 10.01 9.03
C PHE A 137 -3.79 11.16 8.99
N VAL A 138 -2.74 11.05 8.17
CA VAL A 138 -1.76 12.12 7.96
C VAL A 138 -2.42 13.39 7.44
N LEU A 139 -3.35 13.29 6.48
CA LEU A 139 -4.07 14.44 5.95
C LEU A 139 -4.98 15.10 7.00
N ILE A 140 -5.63 14.32 7.86
CA ILE A 140 -6.44 14.85 8.97
C ILE A 140 -5.57 15.62 9.97
N VAL A 141 -4.45 15.02 10.39
CA VAL A 141 -3.49 15.67 11.30
C VAL A 141 -2.89 16.92 10.68
N ALA A 142 -2.52 16.85 9.39
CA ALA A 142 -1.97 18.00 8.66
C ALA A 142 -3.01 19.12 8.49
N ASN A 143 -4.28 18.79 8.27
CA ASN A 143 -5.36 19.78 8.22
C ASN A 143 -5.54 20.49 9.57
N PHE A 144 -5.51 19.72 10.67
CA PHE A 144 -5.55 20.28 12.02
C PHE A 144 -4.34 21.18 12.32
N GLY A 145 -3.14 20.73 11.97
CA GLY A 145 -1.92 21.52 12.09
C GLY A 145 -1.96 22.81 11.24
N ALA A 146 -2.49 22.73 10.02
CA ALA A 146 -2.67 23.88 9.15
C ALA A 146 -3.66 24.90 9.74
N ALA A 147 -4.72 24.44 10.42
CA ALA A 147 -5.66 25.31 11.12
C ALA A 147 -4.99 26.03 12.31
N LEU A 148 -4.18 25.32 13.11
CA LEU A 148 -3.42 25.91 14.22
C LEU A 148 -2.42 26.98 13.73
N LEU A 149 -1.74 26.71 12.61
CA LEU A 149 -0.76 27.61 12.01
C LEU A 149 -1.39 28.69 11.11
N GLN A 150 -2.73 28.72 10.98
CA GLN A 150 -3.46 29.61 10.07
C GLN A 150 -3.02 29.51 8.59
N ALA A 151 -2.44 28.38 8.20
CA ALA A 151 -1.93 28.13 6.85
C ALA A 151 -3.07 27.71 5.90
N ARG A 152 -3.84 28.70 5.43
CA ARG A 152 -5.04 28.48 4.59
C ARG A 152 -4.79 27.58 3.37
N GLY A 153 -3.65 27.72 2.71
CA GLY A 153 -3.30 26.90 1.54
C GLY A 153 -3.13 25.41 1.88
N ALA A 154 -2.47 25.12 2.99
CA ALA A 154 -2.27 23.74 3.45
C ALA A 154 -3.58 23.10 3.89
N ALA A 155 -4.46 23.86 4.56
CA ALA A 155 -5.78 23.39 4.97
C ALA A 155 -6.62 22.96 3.76
N VAL A 156 -6.63 23.76 2.69
CA VAL A 156 -7.38 23.45 1.45
C VAL A 156 -6.86 22.17 0.79
N ILE A 157 -5.54 22.04 0.64
CA ILE A 157 -4.93 20.84 0.02
C ILE A 157 -5.24 19.59 0.85
N CYS A 158 -5.16 19.69 2.18
CA CYS A 158 -5.48 18.58 3.06
C CYS A 158 -6.95 18.19 2.97
N SER A 159 -7.88 19.17 2.93
CA SER A 159 -9.31 18.88 2.77
C SER A 159 -9.62 18.23 1.42
N GLU A 160 -9.03 18.71 0.32
CA GLU A 160 -9.21 18.08 -1.00
C GLU A 160 -8.64 16.65 -1.01
N GLY A 161 -7.53 16.42 -0.31
CA GLY A 161 -6.95 15.09 -0.16
C GLY A 161 -7.86 14.14 0.64
N VAL A 162 -8.45 14.61 1.75
CA VAL A 162 -9.41 13.83 2.55
C VAL A 162 -10.62 13.46 1.70
N ASP A 163 -11.21 14.42 0.99
CA ASP A 163 -12.34 14.18 0.09
C ASP A 163 -12.00 13.19 -1.02
N LEU A 164 -10.79 13.28 -1.58
CA LEU A 164 -10.30 12.36 -2.61
C LEU A 164 -10.18 10.93 -2.08
N LEU A 165 -9.60 10.73 -0.89
CA LEU A 165 -9.40 9.38 -0.32
C LEU A 165 -10.70 8.76 0.17
N LEU A 166 -11.64 9.57 0.69
CA LEU A 166 -12.96 9.12 1.12
C LEU A 166 -13.94 8.91 -0.05
N GLY A 167 -13.72 9.57 -1.18
CA GLY A 167 -14.51 9.39 -2.39
C GLY A 167 -16.00 9.63 -2.17
N ARG A 168 -16.84 8.63 -2.49
CA ARG A 168 -18.30 8.74 -2.30
C ARG A 168 -18.73 8.83 -0.83
N PHE A 169 -17.86 8.47 0.10
CA PHE A 169 -18.18 8.47 1.52
C PHE A 169 -18.09 9.89 2.11
N ALA A 170 -17.23 10.76 1.58
CA ALA A 170 -17.08 12.15 2.04
C ALA A 170 -18.40 12.95 2.04
N ARG A 171 -19.31 12.65 1.11
CA ARG A 171 -20.60 13.36 0.97
C ARG A 171 -21.77 12.69 1.69
N ARG A 172 -21.56 11.51 2.29
CA ARG A 172 -22.59 10.76 3.03
C ARG A 172 -22.53 10.97 4.53
N GLY A 173 -21.55 11.75 5.03
CA GLY A 173 -21.51 12.26 6.39
C GLY A 173 -22.73 13.14 6.65
N GLY A 174 -23.79 12.51 7.14
CA GLY A 174 -25.08 13.11 7.36
C GLY A 174 -25.00 14.33 8.26
N THR A 175 -25.75 15.34 7.84
CA THR A 175 -26.25 16.52 8.55
C THR A 175 -26.99 16.17 9.86
N GLY A 176 -26.31 15.55 10.80
CA GLY A 176 -26.81 15.23 12.14
C GLY A 176 -25.70 15.39 13.16
N MET A 177 -25.72 16.51 13.88
CA MET A 177 -24.84 16.80 15.04
C MET A 177 -23.32 16.92 14.77
N GLY A 178 -22.88 17.92 14.02
CA GLY A 178 -21.56 18.60 14.18
C GLY A 178 -20.25 17.81 14.06
N PHE A 179 -20.26 16.48 14.06
CA PHE A 179 -19.10 15.59 14.01
C PHE A 179 -19.28 14.59 12.88
N ASP A 180 -18.44 14.68 11.85
CA ASP A 180 -18.39 13.71 10.77
C ASP A 180 -17.52 12.50 11.16
N PHE A 181 -18.16 11.38 11.49
CA PHE A 181 -17.49 10.12 11.83
C PHE A 181 -17.12 9.27 10.60
N THR A 182 -17.42 9.73 9.38
CA THR A 182 -17.13 8.99 8.14
C THR A 182 -15.66 8.56 8.03
N PRO A 183 -14.66 9.42 8.33
CA PRO A 183 -13.26 9.00 8.26
C PRO A 183 -12.92 7.87 9.23
N LEU A 184 -13.55 7.85 10.42
CA LEU A 184 -13.34 6.83 11.44
C LEU A 184 -13.94 5.49 11.03
N ILE A 185 -15.17 5.49 10.50
CA ILE A 185 -15.83 4.27 10.00
C ILE A 185 -15.03 3.70 8.82
N PHE A 186 -14.61 4.57 7.89
CA PHE A 186 -13.80 4.18 6.74
C PHE A 186 -12.47 3.57 7.17
N PHE A 187 -11.79 4.18 8.15
CA PHE A 187 -10.57 3.65 8.74
C PHE A 187 -10.79 2.25 9.31
N PHE A 188 -11.84 2.05 10.12
CA PHE A 188 -12.12 0.77 10.74
C PHE A 188 -12.39 -0.33 9.71
N VAL A 189 -13.20 -0.04 8.69
CA VAL A 189 -13.52 -1.01 7.63
C VAL A 189 -12.27 -1.38 6.82
N ALA A 190 -11.47 -0.40 6.41
CA ALA A 190 -10.27 -0.65 5.63
C ALA A 190 -9.19 -1.39 6.45
N ASP A 191 -9.04 -1.09 7.74
CA ASP A 191 -8.13 -1.78 8.64
C ASP A 191 -8.58 -3.22 8.93
N LEU A 192 -9.88 -3.45 9.14
CA LEU A 192 -10.44 -4.79 9.30
C LEU A 192 -10.24 -5.63 8.04
N LEU A 193 -10.46 -5.04 6.86
CA LEU A 193 -10.25 -5.71 5.58
C LEU A 193 -8.78 -6.07 5.39
N TYR A 194 -7.86 -5.12 5.60
CA TYR A 194 -6.42 -5.35 5.52
C TYR A 194 -5.97 -6.43 6.51
N THR A 195 -6.39 -6.35 7.77
CA THR A 195 -6.02 -7.31 8.81
C THR A 195 -6.55 -8.72 8.51
N SER A 196 -7.78 -8.82 8.01
CA SER A 196 -8.38 -10.10 7.59
C SER A 196 -7.60 -10.73 6.44
N ILE A 197 -7.33 -9.96 5.38
CA ILE A 197 -6.55 -10.42 4.22
C ILE A 197 -5.14 -10.82 4.66
N GLY A 198 -4.48 -9.98 5.45
CA GLY A 198 -3.13 -10.21 5.95
C GLY A 198 -3.03 -11.50 6.78
N ARG A 199 -3.98 -11.76 7.68
CA ARG A 199 -4.01 -13.00 8.48
C ARG A 199 -4.19 -14.23 7.60
N ILE A 200 -5.13 -14.21 6.66
CA ILE A 200 -5.37 -15.34 5.75
C ILE A 200 -4.12 -15.63 4.92
N LEU A 201 -3.52 -14.60 4.31
CA LEU A 201 -2.31 -14.76 3.50
C LEU A 201 -1.13 -15.26 4.33
N LEU A 202 -0.94 -14.74 5.54
CA LEU A 202 0.10 -15.23 6.45
C LEU A 202 -0.11 -16.71 6.80
N GLN A 203 -1.33 -17.13 7.12
CA GLN A 203 -1.63 -18.53 7.36
C GLN A 203 -1.32 -19.40 6.13
N LEU A 204 -1.76 -18.97 4.93
CA LEU A 204 -1.49 -19.69 3.68
C LEU A 204 0.02 -19.85 3.42
N MET A 205 0.81 -18.78 3.61
CA MET A 205 2.27 -18.81 3.39
C MET A 205 3.03 -19.74 4.34
N HIS A 206 2.47 -20.02 5.53
CA HIS A 206 3.09 -20.90 6.53
C HIS A 206 2.46 -22.29 6.58
N THR A 207 1.61 -22.65 5.62
CA THR A 207 1.04 -24.00 5.58
C THR A 207 2.14 -25.05 5.39
N PRO A 208 2.08 -26.18 6.12
CA PRO A 208 3.14 -27.19 6.15
C PRO A 208 3.34 -27.87 4.78
N PHE A 209 2.34 -27.82 3.89
CA PHE A 209 2.44 -28.34 2.52
C PHE A 209 3.35 -27.51 1.59
N LEU A 210 3.75 -26.31 2.01
CA LEU A 210 4.55 -25.37 1.22
C LEU A 210 5.95 -25.12 1.79
N ASN A 211 6.32 -25.76 2.91
CA ASN A 211 7.61 -25.62 3.57
C ASN A 211 8.52 -26.82 3.33
#